data_AF-A0A9D2S027-F1
#
_entry.id   AF-A0A9D2S027-F1
#
_cell.length_a   1.000
_cell.length_b   1.000
_cell.length_c   1.000
_cell.angle_alpha   90.00
_cell.angle_beta   90.00
_cell.angle_gamma   90.00
#
_symmetry.space_group_name_H-M   'P 1'
#
loop_
_entity.id
_entity.type
_entity.pdbx_description
1 polymer ?
#
loop_
_entity_poly.entity_id
_entity_poly.type
_entity_poly.pdbx_seq_one_letter_code
_entity_poly.pdbx_strand_id
1 'polypeptide(L)'
;MKKIPSIVDLKEAELYELCENHHKNGRLATRDVANFLGVDYNWFLAACEQGKIPFAMAYNSGGKRNVCIHVLPFYTYMTKKN
;
A
#
# COMPACT_ATOMS: atom_id res chain seq x y z
N MET A 1 2.62 19.36 -24.59
CA MET A 1 2.60 18.59 -23.33
C MET A 1 1.45 17.61 -23.38
N LYS A 2 1.68 16.32 -23.07
CA LYS A 2 0.56 15.39 -22.84
C LYS A 2 -0.10 15.78 -21.52
N LYS A 3 -1.41 16.04 -21.53
CA LYS A 3 -2.18 16.32 -20.32
C LYS A 3 -2.23 15.05 -19.48
N ILE A 4 -1.93 15.14 -18.18
CA ILE A 4 -2.08 14.03 -17.25
C ILE A 4 -3.58 13.70 -17.15
N PRO A 5 -4.00 12.42 -17.21
CA PRO A 5 -5.39 12.06 -17.01
C PRO A 5 -5.84 12.44 -15.59
N SER A 6 -7.03 13.03 -15.45
CA SER A 6 -7.54 13.49 -14.14
C SER A 6 -7.60 12.39 -13.08
N ILE A 7 -7.81 11.14 -13.51
CA ILE A 7 -7.80 9.98 -12.60
C ILE A 7 -6.42 9.73 -11.97
N VAL A 8 -5.34 10.06 -12.68
CA VAL A 8 -3.97 9.94 -12.14
C VAL A 8 -3.76 11.00 -11.07
N ASP A 9 -4.12 12.25 -11.33
CA ASP A 9 -4.04 13.34 -10.34
C ASP A 9 -4.84 13.02 -9.06
N LEU A 10 -6.06 12.46 -9.23
CA LEU A 10 -6.89 12.02 -8.11
C LEU A 10 -6.21 10.91 -7.30
N LYS A 11 -5.62 9.91 -7.96
CA LYS A 11 -4.94 8.80 -7.28
C LYS A 11 -3.65 9.22 -6.61
N GLU A 12 -2.94 10.20 -7.15
CA GLU A 12 -1.81 10.82 -6.47
C GLU A 12 -2.29 11.52 -5.18
N ALA A 13 -3.36 12.32 -5.24
CA ALA A 13 -3.93 12.96 -4.05
C ALA A 13 -4.36 11.94 -2.98
N GLU A 14 -5.05 10.85 -3.38
CA GLU A 14 -5.41 9.75 -2.47
C GLU A 14 -4.19 9.07 -1.84
N LEU A 15 -3.10 8.90 -2.61
CA LEU A 15 -1.85 8.31 -2.10
C LEU A 15 -1.20 9.21 -1.04
N TYR A 16 -1.14 10.52 -1.28
CA TYR A 16 -0.61 11.48 -0.32
C TYR A 16 -1.42 11.47 0.98
N GLU A 17 -2.75 11.55 0.88
CA GLU A 17 -3.65 11.49 2.04
C GLU A 17 -3.45 10.23 2.88
N LEU A 18 -3.38 9.07 2.21
CA LEU A 18 -3.10 7.79 2.87
C LEU A 18 -1.75 7.80 3.59
N CYS A 19 -0.71 8.33 2.94
CA CYS A 19 0.64 8.33 3.49
C CYS A 19 0.83 9.34 4.63
N GLU A 20 0.11 10.46 4.63
CA GLU A 20 0.25 11.55 5.59
C GLU A 20 -0.67 11.38 6.81
N ASN A 21 -1.95 11.04 6.59
CA ASN A 21 -2.97 11.12 7.64
C ASN A 21 -3.41 9.76 8.21
N HIS A 22 -3.21 8.66 7.48
CA HIS A 22 -3.71 7.33 7.88
C HIS A 22 -2.64 6.43 8.52
N HIS A 23 -1.42 6.93 8.70
CA HIS A 23 -0.34 6.13 9.27
C HIS A 23 -0.37 6.11 10.82
N LYS A 24 0.08 5.01 11.42
CA LYS A 24 0.42 4.94 12.84
C LYS A 24 1.90 4.63 13.02
N ASN A 25 2.67 5.63 13.48
CA ASN A 25 4.13 5.56 13.60
C ASN A 25 4.82 5.12 12.30
N GLY A 26 4.47 5.75 11.17
CA GLY A 26 5.04 5.46 9.84
C GLY A 26 4.65 4.10 9.26
N ARG A 27 3.62 3.45 9.82
CA ARG A 27 3.05 2.20 9.31
C ARG A 27 1.61 2.39 8.86
N LEU A 28 1.29 1.84 7.70
CA LEU A 28 -0.06 1.86 7.13
C LEU A 28 -0.84 0.62 7.55
N ALA A 29 -2.15 0.78 7.74
CA ALA A 29 -3.03 -0.35 7.96
C ALA A 29 -3.17 -1.16 6.66
N THR A 30 -3.03 -2.48 6.75
CA THR A 30 -3.14 -3.39 5.60
C THR A 30 -4.45 -3.23 4.84
N ARG A 31 -5.55 -2.95 5.56
CA ARG A 31 -6.87 -2.74 4.96
C ARG A 31 -6.94 -1.45 4.14
N ASP A 32 -6.33 -0.36 4.63
CA ASP A 32 -6.33 0.91 3.91
C ASP A 32 -5.53 0.82 2.62
N VAL A 33 -4.39 0.12 2.65
CA VAL A 33 -3.59 -0.16 1.45
C VAL A 33 -4.34 -1.04 0.46
N ALA A 34 -5.02 -2.10 0.92
CA ALA A 34 -5.83 -2.95 0.03
C ALA A 34 -6.98 -2.16 -0.62
N ASN A 35 -7.66 -1.31 0.15
CA ASN A 35 -8.72 -0.43 -0.34
C ASN A 35 -8.20 0.56 -1.38
N PHE A 36 -7.06 1.20 -1.11
CA PHE A 36 -6.41 2.14 -2.04
C PHE A 36 -6.04 1.46 -3.37
N LEU A 37 -5.49 0.24 -3.30
CA LEU A 37 -5.15 -0.56 -4.48
C LEU A 37 -6.39 -1.14 -5.19
N GLY A 38 -7.58 -1.03 -4.61
CA GLY A 38 -8.82 -1.56 -5.17
C GLY A 38 -8.88 -3.09 -5.20
N VAL A 39 -8.23 -3.77 -4.25
CA VAL A 39 -8.18 -5.24 -4.18
C VAL A 39 -8.86 -5.76 -2.91
N ASP A 40 -9.33 -7.01 -2.97
CA ASP A 40 -9.87 -7.68 -1.79
C ASP A 40 -8.80 -7.81 -0.68
N TYR A 41 -9.21 -7.57 0.56
CA TYR A 41 -8.33 -7.60 1.72
C TYR A 41 -7.69 -8.99 1.94
N ASN A 42 -8.46 -10.07 1.79
CA ASN A 42 -7.94 -11.42 2.01
C ASN A 42 -7.00 -11.84 0.87
N TRP A 43 -7.32 -11.45 -0.35
CA TRP A 43 -6.41 -11.61 -1.49
C TRP A 43 -5.10 -10.88 -1.26
N PHE A 44 -5.15 -9.61 -0.80
CA PHE A 44 -3.95 -8.81 -0.54
C PHE A 44 -3.08 -9.40 0.56
N LEU A 45 -3.68 -9.88 1.66
CA LEU A 45 -2.97 -10.61 2.72
C LEU A 45 -2.24 -11.84 2.15
N ALA A 46 -2.94 -12.67 1.38
CA ALA A 46 -2.35 -13.88 0.79
C ALA A 46 -1.21 -13.54 -0.20
N ALA A 47 -1.35 -12.47 -0.97
CA ALA A 47 -0.30 -12.01 -1.88
C ALA A 47 0.95 -11.52 -1.13
N CYS A 48 0.78 -10.84 0.01
CA CYS A 48 1.88 -10.45 0.88
C CYS A 48 2.62 -11.68 1.43
N GLU A 49 1.89 -12.69 1.90
CA GLU A 49 2.49 -13.94 2.40
C GLU A 49 3.28 -14.70 1.33
N GLN A 50 2.81 -14.65 0.09
CA GLN A 50 3.49 -15.24 -1.06
C GLN A 50 4.68 -14.40 -1.57
N GLY A 51 5.00 -13.28 -0.92
CA GLY A 51 6.10 -12.38 -1.32
C GLY A 51 5.84 -11.63 -2.63
N LYS A 52 4.58 -11.55 -3.08
CA LYS A 52 4.20 -10.89 -4.35
C LYS A 52 4.07 -9.37 -4.23
N ILE A 53 4.00 -8.86 -3.00
CA ILE A 53 3.86 -7.43 -2.72
C ILE A 53 5.23 -6.88 -2.27
N PRO A 54 5.97 -6.18 -3.14
CA PRO A 54 7.39 -5.89 -2.93
C PRO A 54 7.69 -4.86 -1.84
N PHE A 55 6.68 -4.10 -1.40
CA PHE A 55 6.80 -3.09 -0.34
C PHE A 55 6.25 -3.57 1.02
N ALA A 56 5.76 -4.82 1.11
CA ALA A 56 5.17 -5.38 2.32
C ALA A 56 6.05 -6.48 2.91
N MET A 57 6.12 -6.54 4.24
CA MET A 57 6.73 -7.64 4.98
C MET A 57 5.65 -8.46 5.68
N ALA A 58 5.41 -9.68 5.20
CA ALA A 58 4.56 -10.63 5.89
C ALA A 58 5.34 -11.41 6.96
N TYR A 59 4.71 -11.67 8.09
CA TYR A 59 5.28 -12.48 9.17
C TYR A 59 4.19 -13.22 9.94
N ASN A 60 4.55 -14.40 10.47
CA ASN A 60 3.67 -15.19 11.31
C ASN A 60 4.09 -15.04 12.77
N SER A 61 3.14 -14.68 13.63
CA SER A 61 3.37 -14.59 15.08
C SER A 61 2.16 -15.15 15.81
N GLY A 62 2.39 -16.16 16.66
CA GLY A 62 1.33 -16.81 17.43
C GLY A 62 0.21 -17.42 16.58
N GLY A 63 0.54 -17.99 15.42
CA GLY A 63 -0.44 -18.57 14.49
C GLY A 63 -1.31 -17.55 13.74
N LYS A 64 -1.03 -16.25 13.89
CA LYS A 64 -1.70 -15.17 13.16
C LYS A 64 -0.81 -14.65 12.04
N ARG A 65 -1.44 -14.41 10.91
CA ARG A 65 -0.84 -13.80 9.72
C ARG A 65 -0.80 -12.29 9.92
N ASN A 66 0.39 -11.71 9.88
CA ASN A 66 0.59 -10.28 10.03
C ASN A 66 1.31 -9.72 8.82
N VAL A 67 1.01 -8.48 8.48
CA VAL A 67 1.67 -7.74 7.40
C VAL A 67 2.08 -6.39 7.94
N CYS A 68 3.35 -6.04 7.75
CA CYS A 68 3.88 -4.71 8.03
C CYS A 68 4.07 -3.95 6.73
N ILE A 69 3.50 -2.75 6.63
CA ILE A 69 3.64 -1.86 5.48
C ILE A 69 4.13 -0.52 6.01
N HIS A 70 5.36 -0.17 5.66
CA HIS A 70 5.93 1.12 6.01
C HIS A 70 5.59 2.14 4.92
N VAL A 71 5.31 3.38 5.33
CA VAL A 71 4.95 4.48 4.42
C VAL A 71 6.03 4.67 3.34
N LEU A 72 7.31 4.70 3.73
CA LEU A 72 8.39 5.03 2.79
C LEU A 72 8.56 3.99 1.65
N PRO A 73 8.70 2.67 1.91
CA PRO A 73 8.74 1.66 0.84
C PRO A 73 7.49 1.67 -0.05
N PHE A 74 6.31 1.81 0.55
CA PHE A 74 5.04 1.85 -0.19
C PHE A 74 4.98 3.06 -1.11
N TYR A 75 5.18 4.27 -0.58
CA TYR A 75 5.14 5.51 -1.34
C TYR A 75 6.19 5.51 -2.46
N THR A 76 7.41 5.06 -2.16
CA THR A 76 8.48 4.94 -3.16
C THR A 76 8.09 3.99 -4.28
N TYR A 77 7.49 2.84 -3.96
CA TYR A 77 7.03 1.89 -4.98
C TYR A 77 5.93 2.48 -5.87
N MET A 78 4.97 3.20 -5.29
CA MET A 78 3.85 3.77 -6.03
C MET A 78 4.24 4.95 -6.93
N THR A 79 5.28 5.70 -6.55
CA THR A 79 5.71 6.92 -7.28
C THR A 79 6.93 6.70 -8.17
N LYS A 80 7.61 5.56 -8.05
CA LYS A 80 8.76 5.23 -8.90
C LYS A 80 8.29 5.09 -10.35
N LYS A 81 8.75 6.00 -11.21
CA LYS A 81 8.67 5.84 -12.66
C LYS A 81 9.66 4.75 -13.09
N ASN A 82 9.14 3.71 -13.75
CA ASN A 82 9.97 2.81 -14.56
C ASN A 82 10.35 3.48 -15.87
#